data_AF-A0A1A3N5C3-F1
#
_entry.id   AF-A0A1A3N5C3-F1
#
_cell.length_a   1.000
_cell.length_b   1.000
_cell.length_c   1.000
_cell.angle_alpha   90.00
_cell.angle_beta   90.00
_cell.angle_gamma   90.00
#
_symmetry.space_group_name_H-M   'P 1'
#
loop_
_entity.id
_entity.type
_entity.pdbx_description
1 polymer ?
#
loop_
_entity_poly.entity_id
_entity_poly.type
_entity_poly.pdbx_seq_one_letter_code
_entity_poly.pdbx_strand_id
1 'polypeptide(L)'
;MQTGAVNSIAEHPFDLLARSRFRVTVNTDNRLMSDTTMSQEMCRLSEAFGYGWSDLERFTINAMKSAFIPFDERLEIIDDVIKPRYAVLIG
;
A
#
# COMPACT_ATOMS: atom_id res chain seq x y z
N MET A 1 5.87 -16.31 -6.39
CA MET A 1 5.37 -16.00 -5.03
C MET A 1 6.48 -16.34 -4.04
N GLN A 2 6.87 -15.42 -3.13
CA GLN A 2 8.10 -15.56 -2.33
C GLN A 2 8.01 -16.64 -1.24
N THR A 3 6.85 -16.78 -0.59
CA THR A 3 6.67 -17.68 0.57
C THR A 3 5.80 -18.90 0.27
N GLY A 4 5.19 -18.96 -0.93
CA GLY A 4 4.22 -20.02 -1.28
C GLY A 4 2.84 -19.89 -0.63
N ALA A 5 2.54 -18.79 0.08
CA ALA A 5 1.27 -18.60 0.79
C ALA A 5 0.04 -18.51 -0.13
N VAL A 6 0.22 -18.04 -1.37
CA VAL A 6 -0.78 -18.08 -2.45
C VAL A 6 -0.06 -18.39 -3.76
N ASN A 7 -0.78 -18.87 -4.78
CA ASN A 7 -0.16 -19.29 -6.06
C ASN A 7 0.16 -18.11 -6.98
N SER A 8 -0.61 -17.02 -6.88
CA SER A 8 -0.47 -15.82 -7.69
C SER A 8 -0.91 -14.58 -6.92
N ILE A 9 -0.53 -13.39 -7.39
CA ILE A 9 -1.01 -12.13 -6.80
C ILE A 9 -2.51 -11.97 -7.01
N ALA A 10 -3.05 -12.42 -8.15
CA ALA A 10 -4.48 -12.38 -8.43
C ALA A 10 -5.32 -13.20 -7.43
N GLU A 11 -4.75 -14.26 -6.85
CA GLU A 11 -5.36 -15.08 -5.79
C GLU A 11 -5.14 -14.51 -4.37
N HIS A 12 -4.35 -13.45 -4.24
CA HIS A 12 -4.04 -12.88 -2.92
C HIS A 12 -5.31 -12.26 -2.30
N PRO A 13 -5.63 -12.50 -1.02
CA PRO A 13 -6.81 -11.93 -0.36
C PRO A 13 -6.77 -10.41 -0.16
N PHE A 14 -5.75 -9.73 -0.69
CA PHE A 14 -5.55 -8.29 -0.48
C PHE A 14 -6.72 -7.50 -1.07
N ASP A 15 -7.12 -7.81 -2.31
CA ASP A 15 -8.21 -7.11 -2.98
C ASP A 15 -9.56 -7.34 -2.31
N LEU A 16 -9.85 -8.58 -1.91
CA LEU A 16 -11.05 -8.89 -1.14
C LEU A 16 -11.14 -8.04 0.14
N LEU A 17 -10.05 -7.96 0.91
CA LEU A 17 -9.99 -7.18 2.15
C LEU A 17 -10.09 -5.67 1.88
N ALA A 18 -9.39 -5.18 0.86
CA ALA A 18 -9.40 -3.78 0.45
C ALA A 18 -10.79 -3.31 -0.01
N ARG A 19 -11.50 -4.13 -0.79
CA ARG A 19 -12.88 -3.88 -1.24
C ARG A 19 -13.88 -3.99 -0.10
N SER A 20 -13.63 -4.91 0.84
CA SER A 20 -14.42 -5.07 2.07
C SER A 20 -14.14 -4.00 3.13
N ARG A 21 -13.40 -2.93 2.79
CA ARG A 21 -13.10 -1.77 3.64
C ARG A 21 -12.28 -2.08 4.90
N PHE A 22 -11.60 -3.23 4.95
CA PHE A 22 -10.57 -3.46 5.96
C PHE A 22 -9.42 -2.47 5.79
N ARG A 23 -8.77 -2.12 6.89
CA ARG A 23 -7.55 -1.29 6.87
C ARG A 23 -6.36 -2.15 6.45
N VAL A 24 -6.19 -2.30 5.14
CA VAL A 24 -5.01 -2.95 4.55
C VAL A 24 -3.88 -1.95 4.31
N THR A 25 -2.65 -2.44 4.40
CA THR A 25 -1.40 -1.70 4.15
C THR A 25 -0.48 -2.57 3.29
N VAL A 26 0.43 -1.96 2.52
CA VAL A 26 1.39 -2.66 1.66
C VAL A 26 2.78 -2.53 2.25
N ASN A 27 3.50 -3.64 2.39
CA ASN A 27 4.84 -3.70 2.97
C ASN A 27 5.71 -4.67 2.18
N THR A 28 7.01 -4.43 2.11
CA THR A 28 7.96 -5.31 1.40
C THR A 28 8.40 -6.53 2.19
N ASP A 29 8.10 -6.55 3.49
CA ASP A 29 8.66 -7.50 4.46
C ASP A 29 10.19 -7.55 4.33
N ASN A 30 10.76 -8.60 3.76
CA ASN A 30 12.20 -8.77 3.59
C ASN A 30 12.68 -8.46 2.16
N ARG A 31 13.24 -7.27 1.94
CA ARG A 31 13.75 -6.83 0.62
C ARG A 31 14.92 -7.66 0.09
N LEU A 32 15.83 -8.11 0.97
CA LEU A 32 17.03 -8.85 0.58
C LEU A 32 16.68 -10.25 0.03
N MET A 33 15.80 -10.96 0.73
CA MET A 33 15.40 -12.32 0.32
C MET A 33 14.45 -12.30 -0.88
N SER A 34 13.69 -11.23 -1.01
CA SER A 34 12.59 -11.11 -1.97
C SER A 34 12.95 -10.38 -3.26
N ASP A 35 14.15 -9.79 -3.31
CA ASP A 35 14.61 -8.88 -4.37
C ASP A 35 13.50 -7.92 -4.83
N THR A 36 12.93 -7.19 -3.85
CA THR A 36 11.77 -6.32 -4.06
C THR A 36 11.95 -4.95 -3.43
N THR A 37 11.15 -4.00 -3.89
CA THR A 37 11.08 -2.61 -3.43
C THR A 37 9.62 -2.22 -3.21
N MET A 38 9.41 -1.11 -2.50
CA MET A 38 8.05 -0.62 -2.23
C MET A 38 7.33 -0.28 -3.55
N SER A 39 8.01 0.36 -4.50
CA SER A 39 7.44 0.65 -5.81
C SER A 39 7.07 -0.62 -6.59
N GLN A 40 7.88 -1.69 -6.53
CA GLN A 40 7.55 -2.95 -7.19
C GLN A 40 6.33 -3.64 -6.57
N GLU A 41 6.20 -3.68 -5.25
CA GLU A 41 5.01 -4.25 -4.59
C GLU A 41 3.73 -3.46 -4.94
N MET A 42 3.79 -2.12 -4.96
CA MET A 42 2.65 -1.30 -5.41
C MET A 42 2.33 -1.50 -6.90
N CYS A 43 3.34 -1.60 -7.77
CA CYS A 43 3.16 -1.85 -9.19
C CYS A 43 2.46 -3.19 -9.44
N ARG A 44 2.91 -4.25 -8.76
CA ARG A 44 2.30 -5.58 -8.83
C ARG A 44 0.83 -5.59 -8.41
N LEU A 45 0.47 -4.85 -7.35
CA LEU A 45 -0.94 -4.73 -6.94
C LEU A 45 -1.76 -3.95 -7.97
N SER A 46 -1.20 -2.88 -8.54
CA SER A 46 -1.84 -2.10 -9.60
C SER A 46 -2.11 -2.96 -10.84
N GLU A 47 -1.11 -3.73 -11.29
CA GLU A 47 -1.23 -4.64 -12.42
C GLU A 47 -2.23 -5.77 -12.17
N ALA A 48 -2.21 -6.38 -10.98
CA ALA A 48 -3.05 -7.53 -10.66
C ALA A 48 -4.53 -7.17 -10.42
N PHE A 49 -4.80 -5.99 -9.83
CA PHE A 49 -6.13 -5.63 -9.35
C PHE A 49 -6.71 -4.35 -9.98
N GLY A 50 -5.95 -3.70 -10.87
CA GLY A 50 -6.39 -2.47 -11.55
C GLY A 50 -6.39 -1.23 -10.65
N TYR A 51 -5.57 -1.20 -9.60
CA TYR A 51 -5.53 -0.07 -8.68
C TYR A 51 -4.89 1.17 -9.33
N GLY A 52 -5.56 2.31 -9.16
CA GLY A 52 -5.05 3.62 -9.55
C GLY A 52 -4.40 4.37 -8.40
N TRP A 53 -4.00 5.62 -8.66
CA TRP A 53 -3.32 6.48 -7.67
C TRP A 53 -4.14 6.71 -6.40
N SER A 54 -5.47 6.84 -6.50
CA SER A 54 -6.36 6.99 -5.34
C SER A 54 -6.36 5.77 -4.41
N ASP A 55 -6.20 4.56 -4.96
CA ASP A 55 -6.09 3.35 -4.16
C ASP A 55 -4.74 3.27 -3.44
N LEU A 56 -3.66 3.60 -4.14
CA LEU A 56 -2.32 3.62 -3.56
C LEU A 56 -2.19 4.71 -2.48
N GLU A 57 -2.81 5.87 -2.70
CA GLU A 57 -2.96 6.92 -1.67
C GLU A 57 -3.66 6.36 -0.43
N ARG A 58 -4.83 5.72 -0.61
CA ARG A 58 -5.59 5.10 0.49
C ARG A 58 -4.74 4.09 1.26
N PHE A 59 -3.98 3.22 0.59
CA PHE A 59 -3.12 2.23 1.26
C PHE A 59 -1.97 2.90 2.03
N THR A 60 -1.41 3.97 1.47
CA THR A 60 -0.35 4.76 2.11
C THR A 60 -0.85 5.49 3.36
N ILE A 61 -2.03 6.13 3.27
CA ILE A 61 -2.69 6.77 4.41
C ILE A 61 -3.05 5.74 5.48
N ASN A 62 -3.56 4.55 5.10
CA ASN A 62 -3.84 3.46 6.03
C ASN A 62 -2.61 3.02 6.82
N ALA A 63 -1.44 2.98 6.15
CA ALA A 63 -0.17 2.66 6.79
C ALA A 63 0.19 3.73 7.81
N MET A 64 0.15 5.02 7.44
CA MET A 64 0.49 6.10 8.37
C MET A 64 -0.49 6.20 9.54
N LYS A 65 -1.79 6.01 9.31
CA LYS A 65 -2.80 5.93 10.39
C LYS A 65 -2.54 4.77 11.37
N SER A 66 -1.84 3.73 10.94
CA SER A 66 -1.51 2.56 11.75
C SER A 66 -0.07 2.57 12.30
N ALA A 67 0.71 3.59 11.97
CA ALA A 67 2.08 3.73 12.45
C ALA A 67 2.13 3.96 13.96
N PHE A 68 3.23 3.53 14.60
CA PHE A 68 3.45 3.66 16.04
C PHE A 68 4.20 4.93 16.44
N ILE A 69 4.16 5.96 15.61
CA ILE A 69 4.63 7.31 15.94
C ILE A 69 3.47 8.11 16.60
N PRO A 70 3.77 9.23 17.30
CA PRO A 70 2.75 10.08 17.91
C PRO A 70 1.62 10.50 16.95
N PHE A 71 0.44 10.78 17.50
CA PHE A 71 -0.76 11.09 16.69
C PHE A 71 -0.56 12.32 15.81
N ASP A 72 0.00 13.40 16.35
CA ASP A 72 0.18 14.64 15.62
C ASP A 72 1.20 14.47 14.47
N GLU A 73 2.30 13.75 14.70
CA GLU A 73 3.27 13.41 13.65
C GLU A 73 2.66 12.58 12.51
N ARG A 74 1.72 11.67 12.82
CA ARG A 74 0.97 10.95 11.77
C ARG A 74 0.13 11.90 10.93
N LEU A 75 -0.52 12.89 11.54
CA LEU A 75 -1.34 13.86 10.82
C LEU A 75 -0.48 14.74 9.94
N GLU A 76 0.63 15.28 10.46
CA GLU A 76 1.59 16.07 9.68
C GLU A 76 2.08 15.29 8.45
N ILE A 77 2.49 14.04 8.60
CA ILE A 77 2.95 13.24 7.46
C ILE A 77 1.80 12.95 6.46
N ILE A 78 0.58 12.69 6.95
CA ILE A 78 -0.56 12.46 6.06
C ILE A 78 -0.90 13.72 5.26
N ASP A 79 -1.02 14.85 5.94
CA ASP A 79 -1.57 16.08 5.36
C ASP A 79 -0.53 16.88 4.57
N ASP A 80 0.74 16.87 5.01
CA ASP A 80 1.79 17.69 4.39
C ASP A 80 2.68 16.91 3.41
N VAL A 81 2.74 15.58 3.53
CA VAL A 81 3.62 14.74 2.68
C VAL A 81 2.84 13.79 1.78
N ILE A 82 1.93 12.99 2.34
CA ILE A 82 1.27 11.92 1.57
C ILE A 82 0.22 12.51 0.61
N LYS A 83 -0.80 13.19 1.12
CA LYS A 83 -1.90 13.73 0.30
C LYS A 83 -1.42 14.68 -0.80
N PRO A 84 -0.53 15.67 -0.55
CA PRO A 84 -0.12 16.61 -1.59
C PRO A 84 0.61 15.92 -2.75
N ARG A 85 1.42 14.89 -2.45
CA ARG A 85 2.15 14.15 -3.48
C ARG A 85 1.23 13.30 -4.35
N TYR A 86 0.21 12.69 -3.77
CA TYR A 86 -0.79 11.93 -4.54
C TYR A 86 -1.74 12.84 -5.31
N ALA A 87 -2.11 14.00 -4.77
CA ALA A 87 -2.95 14.97 -5.47
C ALA A 87 -2.37 15.37 -6.84
N VAL A 88 -1.05 15.58 -6.92
CA VAL A 88 -0.35 15.88 -8.20
C VAL A 88 -0.48 14.74 -9.22
N LEU A 89 -0.62 13.49 -8.78
CA LEU A 89 -0.73 12.31 -9.65
C LEU A 89 -2.17 11.99 -10.05
N ILE A 90 -3.14 12.34 -9.22
CA ILE A 90 -4.57 12.11 -9.47
C ILE A 90 -5.12 13.17 -10.43
N GLY A 91 -4.62 14.41 -10.37
CA GLY A 91 -5.09 15.55 -11.17
C GLY A 91 -6.02 16.47 -10.39
#